data_AF-G0S3U6-F1
#
_entry.id   AF-G0S3U6-F1
#
_cell.length_a   1.000
_cell.length_b   1.000
_cell.length_c   1.000
_cell.angle_alpha   90.00
_cell.angle_beta   90.00
_cell.angle_gamma   90.00
#
_symmetry.space_group_name_H-M   'P 1'
#
loop_
_entity.id
_entity.type
_entity.pdbx_description
1 polymer ?
#
loop_
_entity_poly.entity_id
_entity_poly.type
_entity_poly.pdbx_seq_one_letter_code
_entity_poly.pdbx_strand_id
1 'polypeptide(L)'
;MSNIGSAAVHNSNPLTVNNADSPASDNTDTESVISSDQSQVSSDWEEELEDTEILDWLSSLSKEDFSKKQADFLRQRQEGTGQWFLESPQFQEWYSPCFLRTWLILIFPQANQPTRLSRKSVTLFCPGIPGAGKTILASIVIDHLQRNLTNRDVGIAYLYCNFRRVGDQTVEQLLANLVKQLIMNKSPPPRAVVKVYSERNKYQSEPSLNDLEKMFRTVAALYKDGVFVIVDALDECQMSDDVRSKFIEALLRLQSKRSNVNILATSRPVPDIVEAFDGHSTRLEIVAHRDDIERYVRNQMSNLRTVSKYPDLQHEIVSCIANVADGMFLLAHLFVESLKDKVSAKLIRKTLNELQNDSKEKEPRLALLRRAYDNVMKRINGQPVGYKELAKHVLSWIVCAKRPLKTTDVQYAWAVKDSEDELDETAIPDAEDMLSACCGLVVIDKDSEIIRLAHYTAQEYFQDTWIGAYGLNDLAKALLTDQAMEAIRR
;
A
#
# COMPACT_ATOMS: atom_id res chain seq x y z
N MET A 1 -61.65 9.00 1.25
CA MET A 1 -62.63 8.59 0.21
C MET A 1 -62.18 7.23 -0.29
N SER A 2 -62.66 6.12 0.32
CA SER A 2 -63.86 5.35 -0.10
C SER A 2 -63.66 4.72 -1.49
N ASN A 3 -63.82 3.42 -1.77
CA ASN A 3 -64.67 2.35 -1.23
C ASN A 3 -64.15 1.00 -1.79
N ILE A 4 -64.15 -0.12 -1.06
CA ILE A 4 -65.22 -1.13 -0.82
C ILE A 4 -65.58 -2.00 -2.05
N GLY A 5 -65.55 -3.33 -1.83
CA GLY A 5 -66.31 -4.37 -2.56
C GLY A 5 -65.71 -5.77 -2.30
N SER A 6 -66.03 -6.46 -1.20
CA SER A 6 -67.22 -7.33 -0.96
C SER A 6 -67.27 -8.58 -1.85
N ALA A 7 -67.19 -9.78 -1.24
CA ALA A 7 -68.32 -10.73 -1.18
C ALA A 7 -67.93 -12.03 -0.44
N ALA A 8 -68.78 -12.41 0.50
CA ALA A 8 -68.76 -13.62 1.31
C ALA A 8 -69.54 -14.77 0.62
N VAL A 9 -69.28 -16.03 1.00
CA VAL A 9 -70.31 -17.08 1.06
C VAL A 9 -70.01 -18.05 2.22
N HIS A 10 -71.03 -18.21 3.09
CA HIS A 10 -71.19 -19.18 4.16
C HIS A 10 -71.27 -20.63 3.65
N ASN A 11 -70.86 -21.59 4.48
CA ASN A 11 -71.74 -22.72 4.76
C ASN A 11 -71.52 -23.30 6.15
N SER A 12 -72.64 -23.66 6.79
CA SER A 12 -72.80 -24.04 8.19
C SER A 12 -73.10 -25.53 8.33
N ASN A 13 -73.08 -25.97 9.60
CA ASN A 13 -73.80 -27.10 10.23
C ASN A 13 -73.04 -28.40 10.61
N PRO A 14 -73.48 -29.11 11.69
CA PRO A 14 -72.68 -29.22 12.92
C PRO A 14 -72.69 -30.63 13.59
N LEU A 15 -72.17 -30.68 14.83
CA LEU A 15 -72.38 -31.67 15.92
C LEU A 15 -71.66 -33.03 15.83
N THR A 16 -70.77 -33.30 16.80
CA THR A 16 -71.10 -34.19 17.95
C THR A 16 -70.00 -34.16 19.01
N VAL A 17 -70.44 -34.20 20.27
CA VAL A 17 -69.66 -34.25 21.51
C VAL A 17 -69.24 -35.70 21.76
N ASN A 18 -68.01 -35.92 22.24
CA ASN A 18 -67.70 -36.98 23.20
C ASN A 18 -66.47 -36.60 24.02
N ASN A 19 -66.66 -36.48 25.34
CA ASN A 19 -65.62 -36.46 26.36
C ASN A 19 -65.07 -37.89 26.54
N ALA A 20 -63.75 -38.04 26.66
CA ALA A 20 -63.08 -38.68 27.79
C ALA A 20 -61.58 -38.89 27.53
N ASP A 21 -60.82 -38.78 28.62
CA ASP A 21 -59.50 -39.35 28.87
C ASP A 21 -58.25 -38.61 28.37
N SER A 22 -57.70 -37.78 29.26
CA SER A 22 -56.27 -37.48 29.32
C SER A 22 -55.47 -38.77 29.57
N PRO A 23 -54.30 -38.89 28.94
CA PRO A 23 -53.10 -39.20 29.70
C PRO A 23 -52.03 -38.14 29.45
N ALA A 24 -51.42 -37.69 30.53
CA ALA A 24 -50.22 -36.87 30.50
C ALA A 24 -49.04 -37.71 29.97
N SER A 25 -48.36 -37.23 28.92
CA SER A 25 -46.90 -37.31 28.67
C SER A 25 -46.61 -37.14 27.18
N ASP A 26 -46.04 -35.98 26.81
CA ASP A 26 -44.91 -35.81 25.88
C ASP A 26 -44.77 -34.31 25.57
N ASN A 27 -44.09 -33.60 26.47
CA ASN A 27 -43.68 -32.19 26.29
C ASN A 27 -42.15 -32.04 26.32
N THR A 28 -41.40 -33.14 26.17
CA THR A 28 -39.93 -33.13 26.30
C THR A 28 -39.18 -32.88 24.99
N ASP A 29 -39.86 -32.97 23.84
CA ASP A 29 -39.21 -32.86 22.52
C ASP A 29 -39.33 -31.46 21.89
N THR A 30 -40.25 -30.60 22.35
CA THR A 30 -40.39 -29.22 21.86
C THR A 30 -39.64 -28.20 22.71
N GLU A 31 -39.55 -28.39 24.02
CA GLU A 31 -38.72 -27.53 24.90
C GLU A 31 -37.22 -27.76 24.69
N SER A 32 -36.81 -28.99 24.33
CA SER A 32 -35.40 -29.32 24.05
C SER A 32 -34.90 -28.69 22.73
N VAL A 33 -35.75 -28.60 21.71
CA VAL A 33 -35.43 -27.95 20.43
C VAL A 33 -35.38 -26.42 20.56
N ILE A 34 -36.26 -25.82 21.37
CA ILE A 34 -36.25 -24.37 21.62
C ILE A 34 -35.08 -23.97 22.54
N SER A 35 -34.71 -24.81 23.52
CA SER A 35 -33.52 -24.55 24.36
C SER A 35 -32.22 -24.75 23.61
N SER A 36 -32.15 -25.72 22.67
CA SER A 36 -30.99 -25.89 21.81
C SER A 36 -30.83 -24.72 20.85
N ASP A 37 -31.91 -24.22 20.26
CA ASP A 37 -31.87 -23.03 19.38
C ASP A 37 -31.49 -21.77 20.16
N GLN A 38 -32.01 -21.55 21.37
CA GLN A 38 -31.63 -20.37 22.18
C GLN A 38 -30.19 -20.43 22.69
N SER A 39 -29.69 -21.62 23.05
CA SER A 39 -28.30 -21.78 23.48
C SER A 39 -27.31 -21.68 22.33
N GLN A 40 -27.67 -22.19 21.13
CA GLN A 40 -26.88 -21.99 19.91
C GLN A 40 -26.85 -20.53 19.47
N VAL A 41 -28.00 -19.87 19.45
CA VAL A 41 -28.06 -18.44 19.14
C VAL A 41 -27.21 -17.64 20.14
N SER A 42 -27.32 -17.91 21.44
CA SER A 42 -26.50 -17.24 22.46
C SER A 42 -25.00 -17.51 22.31
N SER A 43 -24.59 -18.72 21.94
CA SER A 43 -23.17 -19.03 21.70
C SER A 43 -22.63 -18.39 20.43
N ASP A 44 -23.43 -18.34 19.37
CA ASP A 44 -23.05 -17.71 18.10
C ASP A 44 -22.87 -16.19 18.27
N TRP A 45 -23.73 -15.53 19.06
CA TRP A 45 -23.55 -14.12 19.42
C TRP A 45 -22.29 -13.88 20.28
N GLU A 46 -21.97 -14.78 21.21
CA GLU A 46 -20.76 -14.68 22.05
C GLU A 46 -19.48 -14.87 21.23
N GLU A 47 -19.46 -15.81 20.27
CA GLU A 47 -18.33 -16.02 19.35
C GLU A 47 -18.13 -14.81 18.40
N GLU A 48 -19.20 -14.25 17.82
CA GLU A 48 -19.10 -13.05 16.96
C GLU A 48 -18.59 -11.80 17.71
N LEU A 49 -18.93 -11.68 19.00
CA LEU A 49 -18.42 -10.61 19.87
C LEU A 49 -16.93 -10.77 20.16
N GLU A 50 -16.47 -11.98 20.51
CA GLU A 50 -15.05 -12.27 20.74
C GLU A 50 -14.20 -12.03 19.48
N ASP A 51 -14.72 -12.39 18.30
CA ASP A 51 -14.06 -12.14 17.00
C ASP A 51 -13.81 -10.64 16.77
N THR A 52 -14.84 -9.83 17.02
CA THR A 52 -14.80 -8.38 16.85
C THR A 52 -13.82 -7.75 17.84
N GLU A 53 -13.83 -8.17 19.10
CA GLU A 53 -12.92 -7.65 20.13
C GLU A 53 -11.44 -7.94 19.84
N ILE A 54 -11.11 -9.12 19.33
CA ILE A 54 -9.74 -9.48 18.96
C ILE A 54 -9.27 -8.66 17.76
N LEU A 55 -10.14 -8.47 16.76
CA LEU A 55 -9.84 -7.65 15.59
C LEU A 55 -9.66 -6.18 15.97
N ASP A 56 -10.48 -5.65 16.87
CA ASP A 56 -10.36 -4.29 17.39
C ASP A 56 -9.09 -4.12 18.22
N TRP A 57 -8.74 -5.12 19.05
CA TRP A 57 -7.49 -5.13 19.79
C TRP A 57 -6.28 -5.11 18.86
N LEU A 58 -6.22 -6.00 17.86
CA LEU A 58 -5.15 -6.00 16.86
C LEU A 58 -5.12 -4.70 16.03
N SER A 59 -6.29 -4.11 15.77
CA SER A 59 -6.40 -2.81 15.10
C SER A 59 -5.87 -1.68 15.96
N SER A 60 -6.06 -1.72 17.27
CA SER A 60 -5.50 -0.73 18.19
C SER A 60 -3.97 -0.78 18.23
N LEU A 61 -3.39 -1.99 18.08
CA LEU A 61 -1.95 -2.20 17.98
C LEU A 61 -1.42 -1.76 16.61
N SER A 62 -2.17 -2.02 15.54
CA SER A 62 -1.79 -1.62 14.19
C SER A 62 -2.38 -0.24 13.84
N LYS A 63 -1.63 0.83 14.06
CA LYS A 63 -2.03 2.21 13.71
C LYS A 63 -2.30 2.46 12.21
N GLU A 64 -2.20 1.45 11.35
CA GLU A 64 -2.34 1.57 9.90
C GLU A 64 -3.24 0.51 9.29
N ASP A 65 -4.03 0.97 8.32
CA ASP A 65 -4.71 0.13 7.36
C ASP A 65 -4.02 0.28 5.99
N PHE A 66 -3.34 -0.79 5.57
CA PHE A 66 -2.62 -0.82 4.30
C PHE A 66 -3.55 -1.05 3.10
N SER A 67 -4.82 -1.40 3.31
CA SER A 67 -5.77 -1.66 2.21
C SER A 67 -6.01 -0.41 1.34
N LYS A 68 -6.14 0.76 1.98
CA LYS A 68 -6.28 2.05 1.29
C LYS A 68 -5.04 2.37 0.45
N LYS A 69 -3.85 2.19 1.03
CA LYS A 69 -2.58 2.37 0.31
C LYS A 69 -2.45 1.41 -0.88
N GLN A 70 -2.82 0.15 -0.69
CA GLN A 70 -2.87 -0.83 -1.77
C GLN A 70 -3.75 -0.34 -2.92
N ALA A 71 -4.96 0.13 -2.64
CA ALA A 71 -5.86 0.67 -3.66
C ALA A 71 -5.28 1.92 -4.35
N ASP A 72 -4.71 2.85 -3.59
CA ASP A 72 -4.07 4.06 -4.10
C ASP A 72 -2.89 3.76 -5.05
N PHE A 73 -1.96 2.89 -4.63
CA PHE A 73 -0.83 2.49 -5.48
C PHE A 73 -1.26 1.69 -6.70
N LEU A 74 -2.30 0.87 -6.57
CA LEU A 74 -2.83 0.12 -7.68
C LEU A 74 -3.48 1.02 -8.74
N ARG A 75 -4.16 2.09 -8.33
CA ARG A 75 -4.72 3.11 -9.24
C ARG A 75 -3.65 3.92 -9.96
N GLN A 76 -2.48 4.09 -9.35
CA GLN A 76 -1.33 4.80 -9.95
C GLN A 76 -0.61 3.97 -11.01
N ARG A 77 -0.83 2.65 -11.05
CA ARG A 77 -0.16 1.78 -12.02
C ARG A 77 -0.57 2.16 -13.45
N GLN A 78 0.37 1.98 -14.37
CA GLN A 78 0.03 1.96 -15.79
C GLN A 78 -0.46 0.56 -16.18
N GLU A 79 -1.65 0.44 -16.75
CA GLU A 79 -2.15 -0.88 -17.16
C GLU A 79 -1.23 -1.56 -18.19
N GLY A 80 -0.91 -2.82 -17.91
CA GLY A 80 -0.04 -3.65 -18.74
C GLY A 80 1.45 -3.47 -18.52
N THR A 81 1.89 -2.69 -17.51
CA THR A 81 3.29 -2.72 -17.05
C THR A 81 3.51 -3.80 -15.97
N GLY A 82 4.76 -4.13 -15.70
CA GLY A 82 5.16 -5.10 -14.67
C GLY A 82 4.93 -6.57 -15.02
N GLN A 83 4.51 -6.88 -16.26
CA GLN A 83 4.31 -8.27 -16.70
C GLN A 83 5.63 -9.04 -16.71
N TRP A 84 6.74 -8.40 -17.11
CA TRP A 84 8.07 -9.01 -17.08
C TRP A 84 8.43 -9.57 -15.69
N PHE A 85 7.98 -8.91 -14.62
CA PHE A 85 8.26 -9.32 -13.25
C PHE A 85 7.46 -10.57 -12.92
N LEU A 86 6.16 -10.57 -13.24
CA LEU A 86 5.28 -11.71 -13.03
C LEU A 86 5.69 -12.91 -13.89
N GLU A 87 6.21 -12.71 -15.10
CA GLU A 87 6.66 -13.77 -16.00
C GLU A 87 8.07 -14.29 -15.67
N SER A 88 8.81 -13.61 -14.80
CA SER A 88 10.19 -13.98 -14.48
C SER A 88 10.27 -15.37 -13.82
N PRO A 89 11.31 -16.17 -14.11
CA PRO A 89 11.50 -17.47 -13.46
C PRO A 89 11.56 -17.39 -11.93
N GLN A 90 12.18 -16.34 -11.40
CA GLN A 90 12.32 -16.10 -9.97
C GLN A 90 10.97 -15.85 -9.30
N PHE A 91 10.12 -15.02 -9.92
CA PHE A 91 8.76 -14.81 -9.44
C PHE A 91 7.94 -16.09 -9.58
N GLN A 92 8.02 -16.79 -10.71
CA GLN A 92 7.29 -18.02 -10.91
C GLN A 92 7.69 -19.11 -9.91
N GLU A 93 8.97 -19.20 -9.53
CA GLU A 93 9.42 -20.10 -8.47
C GLU A 93 8.83 -19.73 -7.11
N TRP A 94 8.80 -18.43 -6.78
CA TRP A 94 8.22 -17.92 -5.54
C TRP A 94 6.69 -18.04 -5.49
N TYR A 95 6.01 -17.75 -6.60
CA TYR A 95 4.56 -17.80 -6.75
C TYR A 95 4.05 -19.24 -6.80
N SER A 96 4.83 -20.15 -7.39
CA SER A 96 4.45 -21.56 -7.57
C SER A 96 4.11 -22.21 -6.22
N PRO A 97 2.83 -22.52 -5.96
CA PRO A 97 2.47 -23.34 -4.83
C PRO A 97 3.14 -24.71 -4.97
N CYS A 98 3.45 -25.36 -3.86
CA CYS A 98 4.08 -26.69 -3.85
C CYS A 98 3.37 -27.76 -4.72
N PHE A 99 2.12 -27.53 -5.15
CA PHE A 99 1.36 -28.42 -6.02
C PHE A 99 1.65 -28.22 -7.53
N LEU A 100 1.95 -27.00 -8.00
CA LEU A 100 2.34 -26.75 -9.41
C LEU A 100 3.72 -27.31 -9.74
N ARG A 101 4.60 -27.48 -8.73
CA ARG A 101 5.86 -28.20 -8.89
C ARG A 101 5.64 -29.64 -9.34
N THR A 102 4.62 -30.33 -8.83
CA THR A 102 4.28 -31.69 -9.29
C THR A 102 3.81 -31.69 -10.75
N TRP A 103 3.00 -30.71 -11.16
CA TRP A 103 2.52 -30.59 -12.55
C TRP A 103 3.64 -30.18 -13.53
N LEU A 104 4.53 -29.26 -13.13
CA LEU A 104 5.72 -28.89 -13.91
C LEU A 104 6.72 -30.05 -14.03
N ILE A 105 6.92 -30.86 -12.97
CA ILE A 105 7.71 -32.11 -13.03
C ILE A 105 7.11 -33.11 -14.02
N LEU A 106 5.77 -33.20 -14.11
CA LEU A 106 5.09 -34.09 -15.05
C LEU A 106 5.20 -33.63 -16.52
N ILE A 107 5.37 -32.33 -16.78
CA ILE A 107 5.46 -31.77 -18.14
C ILE A 107 6.92 -31.60 -18.59
N PHE A 108 7.86 -31.40 -17.66
CA PHE A 108 9.30 -31.30 -17.92
C PHE A 108 10.08 -32.43 -17.22
N PRO A 109 9.92 -33.70 -17.64
CA PRO A 109 10.45 -34.88 -16.95
C PRO A 109 11.99 -34.98 -16.94
N GLN A 110 12.72 -34.13 -17.65
CA GLN A 110 14.19 -34.11 -17.62
C GLN A 110 14.78 -33.22 -16.51
N ALA A 111 13.96 -32.42 -15.82
CA ALA A 111 14.40 -31.60 -14.69
C ALA A 111 14.12 -32.30 -13.35
N ASN A 112 15.04 -33.19 -12.96
CA ASN A 112 15.25 -33.74 -11.61
C ASN A 112 14.20 -34.68 -10.96
N GLN A 113 14.75 -35.65 -10.22
CA GLN A 113 14.09 -36.76 -9.53
C GLN A 113 13.02 -36.32 -8.50
N PRO A 114 11.98 -37.14 -8.28
CA PRO A 114 10.93 -36.87 -7.31
C PRO A 114 11.46 -37.14 -5.90
N THR A 115 12.11 -36.14 -5.31
CA THR A 115 12.23 -36.10 -3.86
C THR A 115 10.90 -35.62 -3.31
N ARG A 116 10.45 -36.17 -2.18
CA ARG A 116 9.33 -35.64 -1.39
C ARG A 116 9.65 -34.18 -1.03
N LEU A 117 9.31 -33.25 -1.91
CA LEU A 117 9.59 -31.83 -1.77
C LEU A 117 8.74 -31.32 -0.62
N SER A 118 9.38 -31.08 0.53
CA SER A 118 8.74 -30.44 1.66
C SER A 118 8.16 -29.10 1.20
N ARG A 119 7.06 -28.68 1.81
CA ARG A 119 6.53 -27.31 1.72
C ARG A 119 7.59 -26.32 2.22
N LYS A 120 8.52 -25.94 1.35
CA LYS A 120 9.64 -25.07 1.71
C LYS A 120 9.18 -23.65 1.45
N SER A 121 9.14 -22.87 2.52
CA SER A 121 8.98 -21.41 2.47
C SER A 121 10.05 -20.82 1.53
N VAL A 122 9.63 -19.92 0.62
CA VAL A 122 10.52 -19.26 -0.36
C VAL A 122 10.56 -17.77 -0.09
N THR A 123 11.75 -17.18 -0.13
CA THR A 123 11.95 -15.73 -0.02
C THR A 123 12.45 -15.18 -1.35
N LEU A 124 11.75 -14.18 -1.88
CA LEU A 124 12.13 -13.41 -3.05
C LEU A 124 12.50 -11.99 -2.62
N PHE A 125 13.79 -11.67 -2.70
CA PHE A 125 14.28 -10.33 -2.41
C PHE A 125 14.45 -9.53 -3.70
N CYS A 126 13.85 -8.35 -3.74
CA CYS A 126 13.74 -7.51 -4.93
C CYS A 126 14.44 -6.16 -4.72
N PRO A 127 15.78 -6.10 -4.82
CA PRO A 127 16.50 -4.84 -4.76
C PRO A 127 16.20 -4.01 -6.02
N GLY A 128 16.12 -2.69 -5.90
CA GLY A 128 15.92 -1.83 -7.06
C GLY A 128 16.28 -0.38 -6.80
N ILE A 129 16.74 0.32 -7.83
CA ILE A 129 17.13 1.73 -7.74
C ILE A 129 15.94 2.62 -7.30
N PRO A 130 16.20 3.80 -6.72
CA PRO A 130 15.15 4.79 -6.45
C PRO A 130 14.39 5.13 -7.74
N GLY A 131 13.06 5.27 -7.67
CA GLY A 131 12.25 5.62 -8.83
C GLY A 131 12.02 4.52 -9.86
N ALA A 132 12.50 3.29 -9.66
CA ALA A 132 12.25 2.15 -10.56
C ALA A 132 10.82 1.59 -10.51
N GLY A 133 9.98 2.04 -9.57
CA GLY A 133 8.59 1.58 -9.45
C GLY A 133 8.39 0.37 -8.52
N LYS A 134 9.26 0.15 -7.53
CA LYS A 134 9.17 -0.96 -6.56
C LYS A 134 7.79 -1.06 -5.89
N THR A 135 7.29 0.04 -5.32
CA THR A 135 5.97 0.10 -4.67
C THR A 135 4.81 -0.23 -5.62
N ILE A 136 4.88 0.24 -6.87
CA ILE A 136 3.87 -0.08 -7.89
C ILE A 136 3.96 -1.56 -8.29
N LEU A 137 5.16 -2.14 -8.37
CA LEU A 137 5.32 -3.57 -8.62
C LEU A 137 4.82 -4.42 -7.44
N ALA A 138 5.08 -4.01 -6.20
CA ALA A 138 4.54 -4.67 -5.01
C ALA A 138 3.00 -4.67 -5.03
N SER A 139 2.38 -3.54 -5.39
CA SER A 139 0.92 -3.47 -5.51
C SER A 139 0.37 -4.34 -6.64
N ILE A 140 1.06 -4.44 -7.78
CA ILE A 140 0.75 -5.37 -8.89
C ILE A 140 0.83 -6.82 -8.42
N VAL A 141 1.85 -7.19 -7.64
CA VAL A 141 1.98 -8.55 -7.10
C VAL A 141 0.82 -8.87 -6.16
N ILE A 142 0.52 -7.99 -5.20
CA ILE A 142 -0.57 -8.19 -4.23
C ILE A 142 -1.90 -8.39 -4.97
N ASP A 143 -2.17 -7.54 -5.96
CA ASP A 143 -3.36 -7.61 -6.80
C ASP A 143 -3.41 -8.88 -7.66
N HIS A 144 -2.26 -9.32 -8.20
CA HIS A 144 -2.14 -10.58 -8.93
C HIS A 144 -2.47 -11.78 -8.03
N LEU A 145 -1.96 -11.80 -6.78
CA LEU A 145 -2.27 -12.85 -5.82
C LEU A 145 -3.76 -12.85 -5.47
N GLN A 146 -4.30 -11.68 -5.13
CA GLN A 146 -5.71 -11.53 -4.74
C GLN A 146 -6.66 -11.98 -5.85
N ARG A 147 -6.37 -11.69 -7.13
CA ARG A 147 -7.23 -12.13 -8.25
C ARG A 147 -7.10 -13.60 -8.58
N ASN A 148 -5.88 -14.14 -8.59
CA ASN A 148 -5.63 -15.50 -9.10
C ASN A 148 -5.77 -16.59 -8.02
N LEU A 149 -5.81 -16.23 -6.74
CA LEU A 149 -5.88 -17.17 -5.61
C LEU A 149 -7.19 -17.09 -4.83
N THR A 150 -8.23 -16.41 -5.34
CA THR A 150 -9.56 -16.26 -4.69
C THR A 150 -10.21 -17.58 -4.30
N ASN A 151 -10.07 -18.62 -5.11
CA ASN A 151 -10.67 -19.94 -4.89
C ASN A 151 -9.75 -20.90 -4.09
N ARG A 152 -8.70 -20.37 -3.46
CA ARG A 152 -7.71 -21.16 -2.72
C ARG A 152 -7.69 -20.76 -1.25
N ASP A 153 -7.26 -21.69 -0.41
CA ASP A 153 -7.10 -21.42 1.01
C ASP A 153 -5.70 -20.83 1.28
N VAL A 154 -5.48 -19.64 0.75
CA VAL A 154 -4.22 -18.89 0.81
C VAL A 154 -4.38 -17.63 1.65
N GLY A 155 -3.43 -17.40 2.57
CA GLY A 155 -3.33 -16.14 3.30
C GLY A 155 -2.50 -15.13 2.52
N ILE A 156 -2.94 -13.88 2.45
CA ILE A 156 -2.18 -12.78 1.83
C ILE A 156 -2.10 -11.67 2.86
N ALA A 157 -0.89 -11.26 3.21
CA ALA A 157 -0.64 -10.13 4.08
C ALA A 157 0.47 -9.24 3.50
N TYR A 158 0.36 -7.92 3.69
CA TYR A 158 1.31 -6.99 3.11
C TYR A 158 1.53 -5.73 3.95
N LEU A 159 2.74 -5.18 3.86
CA LEU A 159 3.16 -3.97 4.57
C LEU A 159 3.79 -2.99 3.58
N TYR A 160 3.50 -1.71 3.78
CA TYR A 160 4.16 -0.61 3.07
C TYR A 160 4.98 0.22 4.07
N CYS A 161 6.30 -0.03 4.14
CA CYS A 161 7.20 0.79 4.96
C CYS A 161 7.12 2.26 4.51
N ASN A 162 7.30 3.19 5.44
CA ASN A 162 7.24 4.62 5.15
C ASN A 162 8.22 5.42 6.01
N PHE A 163 9.11 6.15 5.35
CA PHE A 163 10.16 6.94 6.01
C PHE A 163 9.65 8.05 6.93
N ARG A 164 8.40 8.50 6.77
CA ARG A 164 7.82 9.63 7.51
C ARG A 164 7.24 9.26 8.87
N ARG A 165 7.51 8.06 9.39
CA ARG A 165 6.93 7.56 10.65
C ARG A 165 8.00 7.13 11.64
N VAL A 166 9.03 7.95 11.78
CA VAL A 166 10.09 7.76 12.78
C VAL A 166 9.47 7.74 14.19
N GLY A 167 9.56 6.60 14.86
CA GLY A 167 9.00 6.40 16.21
C GLY A 167 7.55 5.92 16.28
N ASP A 168 6.86 5.81 15.14
CA ASP A 168 5.45 5.39 15.06
C ASP A 168 5.25 3.96 14.54
N GLN A 169 6.32 3.28 14.12
CA GLN A 169 6.32 1.89 13.67
C GLN A 169 7.32 1.09 14.52
N THR A 170 6.83 0.16 15.33
CA THR A 170 7.66 -0.87 15.99
C THR A 170 7.56 -2.20 15.24
N VAL A 171 8.50 -3.11 15.51
CA VAL A 171 8.49 -4.48 14.96
C VAL A 171 7.18 -5.19 15.34
N GLU A 172 6.72 -4.98 16.58
CA GLU A 172 5.48 -5.52 17.11
C GLU A 172 4.26 -5.01 16.34
N GLN A 173 4.20 -3.71 16.05
CA GLN A 173 3.07 -3.14 15.31
C GLN A 173 2.98 -3.68 13.87
N LEU A 174 4.13 -3.85 13.19
CA LEU A 174 4.17 -4.44 11.86
C LEU A 174 3.72 -5.92 11.87
N LEU A 175 4.18 -6.70 12.85
CA LEU A 175 3.75 -8.10 12.97
C LEU A 175 2.28 -8.24 13.41
N ALA A 176 1.81 -7.40 14.32
CA ALA A 176 0.40 -7.35 14.70
C ALA A 176 -0.49 -7.07 13.49
N ASN A 177 -0.05 -6.18 12.59
CA ASN A 177 -0.75 -5.90 11.35
C ASN A 177 -0.78 -7.12 10.40
N LEU A 178 0.33 -7.86 10.26
CA LEU A 178 0.35 -9.10 9.49
C LEU A 178 -0.59 -10.16 10.08
N VAL A 179 -0.60 -10.32 11.40
CA VAL A 179 -1.54 -11.23 12.10
C VAL A 179 -2.98 -10.81 11.86
N LYS A 180 -3.29 -9.52 11.98
CA LYS A 180 -4.61 -8.95 11.71
C LYS A 180 -5.09 -9.29 10.30
N GLN A 181 -4.28 -9.02 9.27
CA GLN A 181 -4.68 -9.29 7.88
C GLN A 181 -5.00 -10.77 7.63
N LEU A 182 -4.26 -11.68 8.27
CA LEU A 182 -4.48 -13.11 8.13
C LEU A 182 -5.67 -13.62 8.96
N ILE A 183 -6.00 -12.99 10.08
CA ILE A 183 -7.11 -13.45 10.93
C ILE A 183 -8.47 -12.93 10.46
N MET A 184 -8.50 -11.78 9.77
CA MET A 184 -9.75 -11.17 9.26
C MET A 184 -10.62 -12.10 8.42
N ASN A 185 -10.03 -13.11 7.77
CA ASN A 185 -10.76 -14.08 6.94
C ASN A 185 -10.86 -15.47 7.59
N LYS A 186 -10.62 -15.58 8.90
CA LYS A 186 -10.61 -16.82 9.67
C LYS A 186 -11.45 -16.66 10.94
N SER A 187 -12.74 -16.95 10.80
CA SER A 187 -13.69 -17.06 11.91
C SER A 187 -14.06 -18.54 12.15
N PRO A 188 -14.07 -19.02 13.40
CA PRO A 188 -13.55 -18.31 14.58
C PRO A 188 -12.00 -18.25 14.61
N PRO A 189 -11.40 -17.26 15.29
CA PRO A 189 -9.99 -17.15 15.58
C PRO A 189 -9.42 -18.43 16.21
N PRO A 190 -8.15 -18.78 15.94
CA PRO A 190 -7.51 -19.88 16.65
C PRO A 190 -7.55 -19.66 18.16
N ARG A 191 -7.87 -20.72 18.93
CA ARG A 191 -7.83 -20.70 20.41
C ARG A 191 -6.53 -20.15 21.00
N ALA A 192 -5.39 -20.34 20.32
CA ALA A 192 -4.12 -19.79 20.77
C ALA A 192 -4.06 -18.25 20.67
N VAL A 193 -4.71 -17.67 19.66
CA VAL A 193 -4.87 -16.22 19.53
C VAL A 193 -5.80 -15.69 20.62
N VAL A 194 -6.96 -16.33 20.81
CA VAL A 194 -7.91 -16.00 21.88
C VAL A 194 -7.22 -16.01 23.24
N LYS A 195 -6.43 -17.06 23.54
CA LYS A 195 -5.69 -17.17 24.80
C LYS A 195 -4.71 -16.00 25.01
N VAL A 196 -3.95 -15.62 23.99
CA VAL A 196 -3.03 -14.47 24.08
C VAL A 196 -3.82 -13.19 24.32
N TYR A 197 -4.93 -12.99 23.60
CA TYR A 197 -5.81 -11.85 23.81
C TYR A 197 -6.33 -11.80 25.25
N SER A 198 -6.94 -12.88 25.77
CA SER A 198 -7.49 -12.91 27.13
C SER A 198 -6.44 -12.64 28.21
N GLU A 199 -5.24 -13.21 28.08
CA GLU A 199 -4.13 -12.95 29.01
C GLU A 199 -3.70 -11.49 28.96
N ARG A 200 -3.51 -10.93 27.75
CA ARG A 200 -3.02 -9.57 27.55
C ARG A 200 -4.04 -8.51 27.97
N ASN A 201 -5.32 -8.74 27.66
CA ASN A 201 -6.43 -7.88 28.06
C ASN A 201 -6.57 -7.84 29.60
N LYS A 202 -6.49 -9.00 30.26
CA LYS A 202 -6.55 -9.10 31.73
C LYS A 202 -5.46 -8.28 32.44
N TYR A 203 -4.26 -8.24 31.87
CA TYR A 203 -3.12 -7.52 32.45
C TYR A 203 -2.90 -6.11 31.88
N GLN A 204 -3.80 -5.63 31.00
CA GLN A 204 -3.64 -4.35 30.28
C GLN A 204 -2.23 -4.19 29.69
N SER A 205 -1.74 -5.26 29.04
CA SER A 205 -0.37 -5.31 28.50
C SER A 205 -0.38 -5.57 27.00
N GLU A 206 0.56 -4.97 26.27
CA GLU A 206 0.74 -5.24 24.84
C GLU A 206 1.38 -6.62 24.60
N PRO A 207 1.07 -7.28 23.47
CA PRO A 207 1.70 -8.56 23.14
C PRO A 207 3.18 -8.36 22.83
N SER A 208 4.02 -9.25 23.33
CA SER A 208 5.45 -9.23 23.00
C SER A 208 5.70 -9.68 21.56
N LEU A 209 6.87 -9.35 21.02
CA LEU A 209 7.32 -9.84 19.71
C LEU A 209 7.16 -11.37 19.55
N ASN A 210 7.50 -12.12 20.60
CA ASN A 210 7.38 -13.58 20.62
C ASN A 210 5.92 -14.06 20.62
N ASP A 211 5.01 -13.31 21.26
CA ASP A 211 3.58 -13.63 21.21
C ASP A 211 3.05 -13.45 19.79
N LEU A 212 3.41 -12.34 19.14
CA LEU A 212 3.01 -12.04 17.78
C LEU A 212 3.57 -13.05 16.76
N GLU A 213 4.83 -13.47 16.91
CA GLU A 213 5.39 -14.53 16.07
C GLU A 213 4.64 -15.87 16.23
N LYS A 214 4.26 -16.23 17.46
CA LYS A 214 3.48 -17.45 17.73
C LYS A 214 2.07 -17.35 17.17
N MET A 215 1.42 -16.19 17.34
CA MET A 215 0.10 -15.93 16.76
C MET A 215 0.17 -16.03 15.24
N PHE A 216 1.15 -15.38 14.60
CA PHE A 216 1.36 -15.47 13.15
C PHE A 216 1.52 -16.91 12.70
N ARG A 217 2.41 -17.68 13.32
CA ARG A 217 2.63 -19.10 12.95
C ARG A 217 1.37 -19.93 13.12
N THR A 218 0.56 -19.66 14.14
CA THR A 218 -0.70 -20.37 14.39
C THR A 218 -1.73 -20.05 13.31
N VAL A 219 -1.93 -18.77 13.01
CA VAL A 219 -2.88 -18.32 11.98
C VAL A 219 -2.42 -18.80 10.59
N ALA A 220 -1.12 -18.69 10.29
CA ALA A 220 -0.56 -19.16 9.03
C ALA A 220 -0.75 -20.68 8.81
N ALA A 221 -0.75 -21.47 9.89
CA ALA A 221 -1.02 -22.92 9.81
C ALA A 221 -2.47 -23.26 9.45
N LEU A 222 -3.41 -22.32 9.57
CA LEU A 222 -4.80 -22.51 9.13
C LEU A 222 -4.95 -22.53 7.61
N TYR A 223 -4.01 -21.95 6.87
CA TYR A 223 -4.07 -21.85 5.42
C TYR A 223 -3.44 -23.08 4.77
N LYS A 224 -4.28 -23.94 4.18
CA LYS A 224 -3.84 -25.22 3.59
C LYS A 224 -2.90 -25.02 2.40
N ASP A 225 -3.09 -23.96 1.64
CA ASP A 225 -2.35 -23.67 0.41
C ASP A 225 -1.15 -22.72 0.66
N GLY A 226 -1.03 -22.18 1.87
CA GLY A 226 0.10 -21.35 2.31
C GLY A 226 -0.24 -19.88 2.52
N VAL A 227 0.78 -19.10 2.86
CA VAL A 227 0.68 -17.67 3.12
C VAL A 227 1.72 -16.91 2.30
N PHE A 228 1.31 -15.80 1.69
CA PHE A 228 2.19 -14.83 1.06
C PHE A 228 2.29 -13.57 1.93
N VAL A 229 3.51 -13.17 2.24
CA VAL A 229 3.84 -11.93 2.96
C VAL A 229 4.62 -11.02 2.03
N ILE A 230 4.12 -9.81 1.79
CA ILE A 230 4.76 -8.82 0.92
C ILE A 230 5.17 -7.61 1.74
N VAL A 231 6.45 -7.26 1.73
CA VAL A 231 6.97 -6.10 2.46
C VAL A 231 7.60 -5.13 1.46
N ASP A 232 6.95 -4.00 1.24
CA ASP A 232 7.45 -2.97 0.33
C ASP A 232 8.36 -1.97 1.04
N ALA A 233 9.43 -1.59 0.35
CA ALA A 233 10.38 -0.53 0.71
C ALA A 233 11.05 -0.70 2.09
N LEU A 234 11.66 -1.86 2.36
CA LEU A 234 12.33 -2.14 3.65
C LEU A 234 13.36 -1.08 4.08
N ASP A 235 13.98 -0.37 3.13
CA ASP A 235 14.91 0.73 3.41
C ASP A 235 14.23 1.96 3.99
N GLU A 236 12.93 2.13 3.75
CA GLU A 236 12.11 3.22 4.28
C GLU A 236 11.54 2.92 5.68
N CYS A 237 11.78 1.71 6.21
CA CYS A 237 11.46 1.41 7.60
C CYS A 237 12.50 2.11 8.52
N GLN A 238 12.25 3.39 8.83
CA GLN A 238 13.09 4.22 9.70
C GLN A 238 12.86 3.90 11.18
N MET A 239 13.37 2.75 11.56
CA MET A 239 13.62 2.38 12.94
C MET A 239 15.12 2.65 13.22
N SER A 240 15.59 2.72 14.47
CA SER A 240 17.05 2.72 14.67
C SER A 240 17.69 1.50 13.98
N ASP A 241 18.94 1.57 13.55
CA ASP A 241 19.58 0.50 12.73
C ASP A 241 19.44 -0.91 13.34
N ASP A 242 19.46 -0.98 14.68
CA ASP A 242 19.22 -2.20 15.47
C ASP A 242 17.81 -2.78 15.29
N VAL A 243 16.81 -1.94 15.05
CA VAL A 243 15.40 -2.33 14.97
C VAL A 243 14.99 -2.74 13.55
N ARG A 244 15.53 -2.14 12.48
CA ARG A 244 15.33 -2.63 11.09
C ARG A 244 15.86 -4.06 10.95
N SER A 245 17.05 -4.30 11.48
CA SER A 245 17.67 -5.63 11.51
C SER A 245 16.81 -6.63 12.28
N LYS A 246 16.32 -6.26 13.47
CA LYS A 246 15.36 -7.09 14.24
C LYS A 246 14.07 -7.39 13.47
N PHE A 247 13.56 -6.44 12.69
CA PHE A 247 12.37 -6.69 11.87
C PHE A 247 12.65 -7.70 10.76
N ILE A 248 13.76 -7.56 10.03
CA ILE A 248 14.15 -8.52 8.99
C ILE A 248 14.36 -9.91 9.61
N GLU A 249 15.04 -10.00 10.75
CA GLU A 249 15.20 -11.26 11.49
C GLU A 249 13.85 -11.86 11.90
N ALA A 250 12.95 -11.06 12.48
CA ALA A 250 11.63 -11.52 12.89
C ALA A 250 10.80 -12.01 11.69
N LEU A 251 10.85 -11.29 10.56
CA LEU A 251 10.20 -11.64 9.30
C LEU A 251 10.71 -12.98 8.76
N LEU A 252 12.02 -13.20 8.73
CA LEU A 252 12.62 -14.46 8.30
C LEU A 252 12.31 -15.60 9.29
N ARG A 253 12.21 -15.33 10.60
CA ARG A 253 11.79 -16.33 11.61
C ARG A 253 10.33 -16.78 11.46
N LEU A 254 9.51 -16.10 10.67
CA LEU A 254 8.16 -16.57 10.34
C LEU A 254 8.21 -17.85 9.46
N GLN A 255 9.30 -18.05 8.72
CA GLN A 255 9.56 -19.23 7.90
C GLN A 255 10.17 -20.37 8.73
N SER A 256 9.34 -21.09 9.49
CA SER A 256 9.73 -22.33 10.16
C SER A 256 9.84 -23.50 9.17
N LYS A 257 10.58 -24.56 9.52
CA LYS A 257 10.74 -25.79 8.70
C LYS A 257 9.41 -26.48 8.33
N ARG A 258 8.31 -26.15 9.00
CA ARG A 258 6.98 -26.74 8.78
C ARG A 258 5.95 -25.73 8.28
N SER A 259 6.29 -24.45 8.15
CA SER A 259 5.37 -23.43 7.64
C SER A 259 5.55 -23.24 6.13
N ASN A 260 4.44 -22.89 5.48
CA ASN A 260 4.37 -22.58 4.06
C ASN A 260 4.16 -21.07 3.91
N VAL A 261 5.20 -20.29 4.22
CA VAL A 261 5.17 -18.82 4.24
C VAL A 261 6.14 -18.30 3.19
N ASN A 262 5.61 -17.76 2.11
CA ASN A 262 6.39 -17.15 1.04
C ASN A 262 6.53 -15.65 1.30
N ILE A 263 7.76 -15.14 1.26
CA ILE A 263 8.05 -13.74 1.56
C ILE A 263 8.55 -13.06 0.30
N LEU A 264 7.98 -11.92 -0.05
CA LEU A 264 8.55 -11.00 -1.04
C LEU A 264 8.89 -9.70 -0.34
N ALA A 265 10.12 -9.24 -0.50
CA ALA A 265 10.56 -7.97 0.06
C ALA A 265 11.18 -7.08 -1.02
N THR A 266 10.76 -5.82 -1.09
CA THR A 266 11.40 -4.82 -1.97
C THR A 266 12.27 -3.88 -1.15
N SER A 267 13.39 -3.43 -1.72
CA SER A 267 14.24 -2.41 -1.08
C SER A 267 15.16 -1.71 -2.07
N ARG A 268 15.72 -0.56 -1.71
CA ARG A 268 16.98 -0.07 -2.31
C ARG A 268 18.13 -1.05 -1.98
N PRO A 269 19.20 -1.09 -2.79
CA PRO A 269 20.35 -1.95 -2.53
C PRO A 269 21.23 -1.40 -1.38
N VAL A 270 20.67 -1.29 -0.17
CA VAL A 270 21.39 -0.88 1.04
C VAL A 270 22.20 -2.09 1.56
N PRO A 271 23.52 -1.94 1.84
CA PRO A 271 24.38 -3.09 2.14
C PRO A 271 23.90 -4.02 3.25
N ASP A 272 23.42 -3.48 4.36
CA ASP A 272 22.95 -4.26 5.52
C ASP A 272 21.68 -5.07 5.21
N ILE A 273 20.74 -4.48 4.46
CA ILE A 273 19.53 -5.16 4.01
C ILE A 273 19.91 -6.28 3.04
N VAL A 274 20.77 -5.97 2.07
CA VAL A 274 21.22 -6.95 1.08
C VAL A 274 21.86 -8.16 1.78
N GLU A 275 22.78 -7.90 2.71
CA GLU A 275 23.48 -8.93 3.50
C GLU A 275 22.51 -9.79 4.32
N ALA A 276 21.47 -9.21 4.91
CA ALA A 276 20.46 -9.96 5.67
C ALA A 276 19.68 -10.98 4.80
N PHE A 277 19.63 -10.78 3.48
CA PHE A 277 18.98 -11.69 2.54
C PHE A 277 19.96 -12.60 1.77
N ASP A 278 21.27 -12.42 1.93
CA ASP A 278 22.30 -13.27 1.29
C ASP A 278 22.18 -14.74 1.76
N GLY A 279 22.36 -15.68 0.82
CA GLY A 279 22.37 -17.12 1.09
C GLY A 279 21.01 -17.78 1.39
N HIS A 280 19.94 -17.00 1.55
CA HIS A 280 18.62 -17.51 1.98
C HIS A 280 17.45 -17.09 1.08
N SER A 281 17.71 -16.29 0.03
CA SER A 281 16.68 -15.75 -0.87
C SER A 281 17.05 -15.88 -2.34
N THR A 282 16.03 -15.98 -3.20
CA THR A 282 16.17 -15.73 -4.65
C THR A 282 16.14 -14.22 -4.87
N ARG A 283 16.97 -13.71 -5.79
CA ARG A 283 17.06 -12.27 -6.10
C ARG A 283 16.45 -11.94 -7.46
N LEU A 284 15.67 -10.88 -7.51
CA LEU A 284 15.13 -10.33 -8.76
C LEU A 284 15.23 -8.80 -8.73
N GLU A 285 16.18 -8.24 -9.47
CA GLU A 285 16.39 -6.80 -9.49
C GLU A 285 15.21 -6.07 -10.16
N ILE A 286 14.71 -5.02 -9.50
CA ILE A 286 13.66 -4.16 -10.01
C ILE A 286 14.30 -2.97 -10.76
N VAL A 287 14.12 -2.99 -12.07
CA VAL A 287 14.45 -1.90 -12.99
C VAL A 287 13.26 -1.68 -13.91
N ALA A 288 12.96 -0.42 -14.24
CA ALA A 288 11.88 -0.14 -15.19
C ALA A 288 12.30 -0.59 -16.61
N HIS A 289 11.63 -1.60 -17.14
CA HIS A 289 11.88 -2.07 -18.50
C HIS A 289 11.50 -0.99 -19.52
N ARG A 290 12.27 -0.92 -20.61
CA ARG A 290 12.05 0.05 -21.68
C ARG A 290 10.61 0.02 -22.20
N ASP A 291 10.08 -1.16 -22.47
CA ASP A 291 8.72 -1.33 -23.00
C ASP A 291 7.65 -0.77 -22.05
N ASP A 292 7.85 -0.96 -20.74
CA ASP A 292 6.96 -0.43 -19.72
C ASP A 292 7.06 1.10 -19.62
N ILE A 293 8.27 1.68 -19.74
CA ILE A 293 8.47 3.13 -19.81
C ILE A 293 7.80 3.69 -21.07
N GLU A 294 7.99 3.05 -22.23
CA GLU A 294 7.36 3.49 -23.48
C GLU A 294 5.84 3.44 -23.38
N ARG A 295 5.28 2.39 -22.77
CA ARG A 295 3.84 2.26 -22.51
C ARG A 295 3.34 3.37 -21.58
N TYR A 296 4.04 3.64 -20.48
CA TYR A 296 3.72 4.74 -19.57
C TYR A 296 3.75 6.09 -20.29
N VAL A 297 4.84 6.40 -20.99
CA VAL A 297 5.01 7.67 -21.70
C VAL A 297 3.94 7.83 -22.79
N ARG A 298 3.61 6.77 -23.53
CA ARG A 298 2.55 6.79 -24.56
C ARG A 298 1.18 7.12 -23.95
N ASN A 299 0.87 6.60 -22.77
CA ASN A 299 -0.38 6.90 -22.07
C ASN A 299 -0.47 8.36 -21.59
N GLN A 300 0.68 9.01 -21.35
CA GLN A 300 0.73 10.42 -20.96
C GLN A 300 0.55 11.40 -22.14
N MET A 301 0.51 10.91 -23.39
CA MET A 301 0.49 11.77 -24.58
C MET A 301 -0.81 12.58 -24.71
N SER A 302 -1.93 12.06 -24.20
CA SER A 302 -3.20 12.81 -24.14
C SER A 302 -3.09 14.09 -23.32
N ASN A 303 -2.14 14.14 -22.38
CA ASN A 303 -1.90 15.30 -21.53
C ASN A 303 -1.05 16.38 -22.25
N LEU A 304 -0.48 16.05 -23.42
CA LEU A 304 0.36 16.95 -24.21
C LEU A 304 -0.44 17.48 -25.42
N ARG A 305 -1.16 18.59 -25.22
CA ARG A 305 -2.03 19.22 -26.25
C ARG A 305 -1.36 19.42 -27.61
N THR A 306 -0.07 19.72 -27.61
CA THR A 306 0.73 19.96 -28.82
C THR A 306 0.96 18.69 -29.64
N VAL A 307 1.02 17.52 -29.01
CA VAL A 307 1.37 16.24 -29.65
C VAL A 307 0.23 15.71 -30.52
N SER A 308 -1.03 15.96 -30.16
CA SER A 308 -2.19 15.54 -30.95
C SER A 308 -2.19 16.02 -32.40
N LYS A 309 -1.40 17.07 -32.71
CA LYS A 309 -1.26 17.64 -34.06
C LYS A 309 -0.13 17.01 -34.88
N TYR A 310 0.78 16.27 -34.25
CA TYR A 310 2.01 15.75 -34.87
C TYR A 310 2.29 14.32 -34.40
N PRO A 311 1.74 13.29 -35.07
CA PRO A 311 1.93 11.89 -34.68
C PRO A 311 3.41 11.46 -34.63
N ASP A 312 4.25 11.95 -35.55
CA ASP A 312 5.68 11.63 -35.54
C ASP A 312 6.40 12.13 -34.27
N LEU A 313 5.93 13.25 -33.71
CA LEU A 313 6.47 13.81 -32.47
C LEU A 313 6.22 12.88 -31.28
N GLN A 314 5.12 12.11 -31.30
CA GLN A 314 4.83 11.12 -30.26
C GLN A 314 5.92 10.06 -30.21
N HIS A 315 6.33 9.54 -31.37
CA HIS A 315 7.41 8.55 -31.45
C HIS A 315 8.75 9.14 -30.98
N GLU A 316 9.07 10.38 -31.39
CA GLU A 316 10.26 11.08 -30.92
C GLU A 316 10.30 11.21 -29.38
N ILE A 317 9.19 11.63 -28.76
CA ILE A 317 9.10 11.77 -27.30
C ILE A 317 9.25 10.42 -26.60
N VAL A 318 8.48 9.41 -27.03
CA VAL A 318 8.48 8.06 -26.42
C VAL A 318 9.89 7.48 -26.47
N SER A 319 10.52 7.46 -27.65
CA SER A 319 11.86 6.90 -27.80
C SER A 319 12.90 7.70 -27.00
N CYS A 320 12.82 9.03 -26.99
CA CYS A 320 13.78 9.86 -26.28
C CYS A 320 13.69 9.64 -24.76
N ILE A 321 12.48 9.74 -24.19
CA ILE A 321 12.29 9.60 -22.75
C ILE A 321 12.62 8.18 -22.29
N ALA A 322 12.21 7.15 -23.03
CA ALA A 322 12.54 5.76 -22.68
C ALA A 322 14.05 5.50 -22.66
N ASN A 323 14.81 6.12 -23.57
CA ASN A 323 16.27 6.04 -23.58
C ASN A 323 16.89 6.78 -22.38
N VAL A 324 16.44 7.99 -22.07
CA VAL A 324 17.07 8.86 -21.05
C VAL A 324 16.66 8.47 -19.61
N ALA A 325 15.49 7.86 -19.43
CA ALA A 325 15.00 7.43 -18.12
C ALA A 325 15.83 6.30 -17.50
N ASP A 326 16.57 5.53 -18.32
CA ASP A 326 17.57 4.53 -17.91
C ASP A 326 17.16 3.67 -16.70
N GLY A 327 15.98 3.04 -16.81
CA GLY A 327 15.46 2.14 -15.79
C GLY A 327 14.70 2.82 -14.63
N MET A 328 14.44 4.12 -14.71
CA MET A 328 13.76 4.90 -13.68
C MET A 328 12.45 5.54 -14.19
N PHE A 329 11.30 5.02 -13.76
CA PHE A 329 9.99 5.62 -14.05
C PHE A 329 9.88 7.06 -13.57
N LEU A 330 10.50 7.39 -12.44
CA LEU A 330 10.49 8.75 -11.91
C LEU A 330 11.08 9.78 -12.89
N LEU A 331 12.20 9.46 -13.55
CA LEU A 331 12.76 10.34 -14.58
C LEU A 331 11.79 10.48 -15.76
N ALA A 332 11.20 9.37 -16.21
CA ALA A 332 10.20 9.41 -17.27
C ALA A 332 9.01 10.32 -16.90
N HIS A 333 8.52 10.24 -15.66
CA HIS A 333 7.48 11.11 -15.15
C HIS A 333 7.91 12.58 -15.16
N LEU A 334 9.04 12.93 -14.55
CA LEU A 334 9.54 14.32 -14.48
C LEU A 334 9.77 14.92 -15.88
N PHE A 335 10.26 14.12 -16.83
CA PHE A 335 10.47 14.59 -18.20
C PHE A 335 9.15 14.81 -18.93
N VAL A 336 8.17 13.93 -18.79
CA VAL A 336 6.81 14.17 -19.31
C VAL A 336 6.21 15.45 -18.71
N GLU A 337 6.31 15.65 -17.40
CA GLU A 337 5.84 16.88 -16.74
C GLU A 337 6.52 18.14 -17.31
N SER A 338 7.80 18.06 -17.66
CA SER A 338 8.54 19.19 -18.25
C SER A 338 8.11 19.54 -19.68
N LEU A 339 7.32 18.67 -20.35
CA LEU A 339 6.78 18.91 -21.68
C LEU A 339 5.38 19.56 -21.68
N LYS A 340 4.65 19.52 -20.55
CA LYS A 340 3.24 19.98 -20.49
C LYS A 340 3.04 21.46 -20.81
N ASP A 341 4.04 22.30 -20.50
CA ASP A 341 4.01 23.74 -20.77
C ASP A 341 4.51 24.13 -22.18
N LYS A 342 4.93 23.15 -22.99
CA LYS A 342 5.51 23.41 -24.33
C LYS A 342 4.41 23.55 -25.38
N VAL A 343 4.16 24.80 -25.77
CA VAL A 343 3.09 25.19 -26.72
C VAL A 343 3.37 24.88 -28.20
N SER A 344 4.57 24.39 -28.56
CA SER A 344 4.90 24.06 -29.95
C SER A 344 5.83 22.86 -30.08
N ALA A 345 5.73 22.13 -31.20
CA ALA A 345 6.59 20.99 -31.50
C ALA A 345 8.09 21.37 -31.49
N LYS A 346 8.42 22.60 -31.91
CA LYS A 346 9.80 23.13 -31.86
C LYS A 346 10.33 23.22 -30.43
N LEU A 347 9.50 23.69 -29.49
CA LEU A 347 9.88 23.77 -28.07
C LEU A 347 10.02 22.38 -27.45
N ILE A 348 9.13 21.44 -27.79
CA ILE A 348 9.23 20.04 -27.37
C ILE A 348 10.57 19.45 -27.84
N ARG A 349 10.88 19.51 -29.14
CA ARG A 349 12.15 18.99 -29.68
C ARG A 349 13.38 19.64 -29.06
N LYS A 350 13.32 20.94 -28.77
CA LYS A 350 14.39 21.64 -28.06
C LYS A 350 14.62 21.01 -26.67
N THR A 351 13.54 20.81 -25.90
CA THR A 351 13.63 20.17 -24.58
C THR A 351 14.12 18.72 -24.68
N LEU A 352 13.67 17.94 -25.67
CA LEU A 352 14.18 16.57 -25.88
C LEU A 352 15.70 16.58 -26.16
N ASN A 353 16.20 17.51 -26.96
CA ASN A 353 17.63 17.64 -27.23
C ASN A 353 18.43 18.05 -25.98
N GLU A 354 17.91 18.95 -25.15
CA GLU A 354 18.51 19.33 -23.86
C GLU A 354 18.62 18.10 -22.94
N LEU A 355 17.54 17.31 -22.80
CA LEU A 355 17.53 16.07 -22.01
C LEU A 355 18.55 15.04 -22.50
N GLN A 356 18.65 14.86 -23.82
CA GLN A 356 19.64 13.94 -24.40
C GLN A 356 21.08 14.40 -24.13
N ASN A 357 21.34 15.70 -24.17
CA ASN A 357 22.67 16.23 -23.89
C ASN A 357 23.02 16.06 -22.41
N ASP A 358 22.10 16.35 -21.50
CA ASP A 358 22.27 16.13 -20.06
C ASP A 358 22.57 14.65 -19.76
N SER A 359 21.95 13.71 -20.47
CA SER A 359 22.15 12.27 -20.30
C SER A 359 23.49 11.73 -20.81
N LYS A 360 24.15 12.46 -21.72
CA LYS A 360 25.43 12.06 -22.33
C LYS A 360 26.63 12.47 -21.50
N GLU A 361 26.44 13.39 -20.55
CA GLU A 361 27.46 13.67 -19.56
C GLU A 361 27.73 12.37 -18.78
N LYS A 362 29.00 12.02 -18.58
CA LYS A 362 29.41 10.79 -17.86
C LYS A 362 29.10 10.87 -16.36
N GLU A 363 28.01 11.53 -16.00
CA GLU A 363 27.59 11.71 -14.63
C GLU A 363 26.73 10.53 -14.15
N PRO A 364 26.75 10.23 -12.85
CA PRO A 364 25.89 9.20 -12.28
C PRO A 364 24.41 9.53 -12.51
N ARG A 365 23.54 8.50 -12.62
CA ARG A 365 22.07 8.63 -12.73
C ARG A 365 21.44 9.61 -11.72
N LEU A 366 22.01 9.67 -10.51
CA LEU A 366 21.58 10.57 -9.45
C LEU A 366 21.76 12.06 -9.79
N ALA A 367 22.79 12.40 -10.58
CA ALA A 367 23.01 13.78 -11.03
C ALA A 367 21.94 14.20 -12.05
N LEU A 368 21.57 13.30 -12.97
CA LEU A 368 20.47 13.55 -13.91
C LEU A 368 19.13 13.73 -13.17
N LEU A 369 18.87 12.92 -12.14
CA LEU A 369 17.70 13.07 -11.28
C LEU A 369 17.70 14.41 -10.54
N ARG A 370 18.85 14.83 -9.99
CA ARG A 370 18.99 16.13 -9.34
C ARG A 370 18.72 17.29 -10.31
N ARG A 371 19.25 17.25 -11.53
CA ARG A 371 18.96 18.24 -12.58
C ARG A 371 17.49 18.27 -12.95
N ALA A 372 16.84 17.11 -13.02
CA ALA A 372 15.40 17.03 -13.27
C ALA A 372 14.62 17.76 -12.17
N TYR A 373 14.97 17.57 -10.89
CA TYR A 373 14.39 18.33 -9.77
C TYR A 373 14.69 19.82 -9.84
N ASP A 374 15.93 20.22 -10.12
CA ASP A 374 16.30 21.64 -10.29
C ASP A 374 15.45 22.30 -11.40
N ASN A 375 15.21 21.59 -12.49
CA ASN A 375 14.35 22.06 -13.57
C ASN A 375 12.88 22.17 -13.15
N VAL A 376 12.37 21.27 -12.31
CA VAL A 376 11.03 21.43 -11.72
C VAL A 376 10.98 22.66 -10.81
N MET A 377 11.98 22.88 -9.96
CA MET A 377 12.06 24.05 -9.10
C MET A 377 12.17 25.36 -9.88
N LYS A 378 12.89 25.39 -11.02
CA LYS A 378 12.90 26.53 -11.94
C LYS A 378 11.51 26.84 -12.47
N ARG A 379 10.75 25.81 -12.87
CA ARG A 379 9.35 25.98 -13.32
C ARG A 379 8.48 26.54 -12.20
N ILE A 380 8.55 25.96 -11.00
CA ILE A 380 7.79 26.43 -9.82
C ILE A 380 8.09 27.91 -9.53
N ASN A 381 9.36 28.30 -9.55
CA ASN A 381 9.79 29.67 -9.29
C ASN A 381 9.43 30.67 -10.40
N GLY A 382 9.18 30.18 -11.62
CA GLY A 382 8.75 30.96 -12.77
C GLY A 382 7.23 31.13 -12.88
N GLN A 383 6.44 30.51 -12.01
CA GLN A 383 4.99 30.67 -11.97
C GLN A 383 4.57 32.08 -11.52
N PRO A 384 3.31 32.50 -11.78
CA PRO A 384 2.72 33.67 -11.14
C PRO A 384 2.87 33.61 -9.62
N VAL A 385 2.98 34.79 -8.99
CA VAL A 385 3.32 34.92 -7.56
C VAL A 385 2.43 34.05 -6.67
N GLY A 386 1.11 34.01 -6.90
CA GLY A 386 0.20 33.17 -6.12
C GLY A 386 0.53 31.67 -6.18
N TYR A 387 0.67 31.10 -7.38
CA TYR A 387 1.01 29.67 -7.57
C TYR A 387 2.42 29.35 -7.05
N LYS A 388 3.37 30.26 -7.25
CA LYS A 388 4.73 30.10 -6.73
C LYS A 388 4.74 30.01 -5.20
N GLU A 389 4.03 30.90 -4.53
CA GLU A 389 3.94 30.89 -3.06
C GLU A 389 3.18 29.67 -2.58
N LEU A 390 2.07 29.30 -3.22
CA LEU A 390 1.31 28.09 -2.92
C LEU A 390 2.19 26.84 -2.96
N ALA A 391 2.92 26.65 -4.06
CA ALA A 391 3.82 25.51 -4.23
C ALA A 391 4.89 25.45 -3.12
N LYS A 392 5.50 26.59 -2.78
CA LYS A 392 6.54 26.65 -1.74
C LYS A 392 6.02 26.24 -0.37
N HIS A 393 4.83 26.70 0.01
CA HIS A 393 4.25 26.36 1.32
C HIS A 393 3.82 24.90 1.36
N VAL A 394 3.11 24.43 0.34
CA VAL A 394 2.69 23.02 0.22
C VAL A 394 3.91 22.09 0.32
N LEU A 395 4.95 22.34 -0.47
CA LEU A 395 6.18 21.55 -0.42
C LEU A 395 6.86 21.63 0.95
N SER A 396 6.92 22.81 1.57
CA SER A 396 7.58 22.99 2.87
C SER A 396 6.85 22.26 3.99
N TRP A 397 5.52 22.36 4.08
CA TRP A 397 4.75 21.60 5.06
C TRP A 397 4.90 20.11 4.85
N ILE A 398 4.80 19.64 3.61
CA ILE A 398 4.96 18.23 3.28
C ILE A 398 6.36 17.73 3.63
N VAL A 399 7.43 18.50 3.36
CA VAL A 399 8.83 18.10 3.62
C VAL A 399 9.15 18.12 5.11
N CYS A 400 8.64 19.10 5.85
CA CYS A 400 8.94 19.29 7.28
C CYS A 400 8.01 18.50 8.21
N ALA A 401 6.89 17.97 7.71
CA ALA A 401 5.95 17.21 8.51
C ALA A 401 6.58 15.92 9.07
N LYS A 402 6.34 15.68 10.37
CA LYS A 402 6.76 14.46 11.07
C LYS A 402 5.82 13.27 10.87
N ARG A 403 4.68 13.49 10.21
CA ARG A 403 3.66 12.48 9.88
C ARG A 403 3.11 12.75 8.49
N PRO A 404 2.50 11.76 7.81
CA PRO A 404 1.67 12.03 6.64
C PRO A 404 0.58 13.07 6.94
N LEU A 405 0.38 14.01 6.03
CA LEU A 405 -0.64 15.06 6.12
C LEU A 405 -1.84 14.70 5.26
N LYS A 406 -3.04 14.99 5.75
CA LYS A 406 -4.23 15.00 4.90
C LYS A 406 -4.23 16.23 4.01
N THR A 407 -4.91 16.16 2.88
CA THR A 407 -5.11 17.31 1.99
C THR A 407 -5.73 18.49 2.74
N THR A 408 -6.71 18.21 3.61
CA THR A 408 -7.35 19.21 4.48
C THR A 408 -6.39 19.87 5.46
N ASP A 409 -5.41 19.12 6.00
CA ASP A 409 -4.40 19.66 6.93
C ASP A 409 -3.62 20.80 6.25
N VAL A 410 -3.24 20.59 4.99
CA VAL A 410 -2.49 21.57 4.17
C VAL A 410 -3.36 22.74 3.74
N GLN A 411 -4.63 22.48 3.39
CA GLN A 411 -5.60 23.51 3.04
C GLN A 411 -5.86 24.48 4.20
N TYR A 412 -6.05 23.95 5.42
CA TYR A 412 -6.24 24.78 6.61
C TYR A 412 -4.96 25.51 7.02
N ALA A 413 -3.80 24.87 6.90
CA ALA A 413 -2.52 25.55 7.13
C ALA A 413 -2.32 26.76 6.19
N TRP A 414 -2.82 26.68 4.96
CA TRP A 414 -2.83 27.81 4.03
C TRP A 414 -3.81 28.90 4.43
N ALA A 415 -5.05 28.54 4.78
CA ALA A 415 -6.09 29.51 5.13
C ALA A 415 -5.77 30.31 6.41
N VAL A 416 -4.99 29.75 7.33
CA VAL A 416 -4.62 30.41 8.62
C VAL A 416 -3.29 31.17 8.53
N LYS A 417 -2.59 31.11 7.40
CA LYS A 417 -1.23 31.65 7.27
C LYS A 417 -1.14 33.15 7.61
N ASP A 418 -2.14 33.93 7.19
CA ASP A 418 -2.14 35.39 7.27
C ASP A 418 -3.20 35.94 8.25
N SER A 419 -3.96 35.07 8.95
CA SER A 419 -5.00 35.46 9.90
C SER A 419 -4.57 35.20 11.35
N GLU A 420 -4.90 36.12 12.26
CA GLU A 420 -4.63 36.02 13.70
C GLU A 420 -5.55 34.96 14.36
N ASP A 421 -5.33 33.68 14.06
CA ASP A 421 -5.97 32.49 14.65
C ASP A 421 -7.43 32.19 14.24
N GLU A 422 -7.97 32.86 13.21
CA GLU A 422 -9.30 32.55 12.65
C GLU A 422 -9.20 31.86 11.28
N LEU A 423 -9.90 30.73 11.11
CA LEU A 423 -10.02 30.07 9.82
C LEU A 423 -10.90 30.89 8.89
N ASP A 424 -10.30 31.48 7.85
CA ASP A 424 -11.04 32.06 6.74
C ASP A 424 -11.38 30.96 5.72
N GLU A 425 -12.63 30.48 5.75
CA GLU A 425 -13.10 29.47 4.79
C GLU A 425 -12.98 29.93 3.33
N THR A 426 -12.96 31.25 3.08
CA THR A 426 -12.80 31.81 1.72
C THR A 426 -11.35 31.80 1.23
N ALA A 427 -10.39 31.58 2.13
CA ALA A 427 -8.96 31.48 1.83
C ALA A 427 -8.49 30.04 1.54
N ILE A 428 -9.38 29.04 1.66
CA ILE A 428 -9.05 27.64 1.41
C ILE A 428 -8.77 27.42 -0.09
N PRO A 429 -7.56 26.97 -0.48
CA PRO A 429 -7.23 26.74 -1.88
C PRO A 429 -7.82 25.41 -2.37
N ASP A 430 -8.12 25.34 -3.66
CA ASP A 430 -8.53 24.09 -4.29
C ASP A 430 -7.35 23.08 -4.33
N ALA A 431 -7.67 21.79 -4.16
CA ALA A 431 -6.66 20.75 -4.15
C ALA A 431 -5.94 20.59 -5.50
N GLU A 432 -6.65 20.80 -6.61
CA GLU A 432 -6.07 20.77 -7.96
C GLU A 432 -5.12 21.94 -8.19
N ASP A 433 -5.41 23.10 -7.61
CA ASP A 433 -4.49 24.25 -7.65
C ASP A 433 -3.20 23.96 -6.90
N MET A 434 -3.26 23.30 -5.73
CA MET A 434 -2.07 22.85 -5.01
C MET A 434 -1.23 21.87 -5.83
N LEU A 435 -1.87 20.90 -6.48
CA LEU A 435 -1.20 19.91 -7.34
C LEU A 435 -0.54 20.58 -8.55
N SER A 436 -1.29 21.43 -9.24
CA SER A 436 -0.85 22.19 -10.41
C SER A 436 0.35 23.07 -10.08
N ALA A 437 0.27 23.81 -8.96
CA ALA A 437 1.35 24.66 -8.46
C ALA A 437 2.65 23.88 -8.21
N CYS A 438 2.55 22.64 -7.74
CA CYS A 438 3.70 21.80 -7.42
C CYS A 438 4.35 21.09 -8.61
N CYS A 439 3.86 21.31 -9.85
CA CYS A 439 4.52 20.87 -11.09
C CYS A 439 4.87 19.35 -11.14
N GLY A 440 4.04 18.50 -10.52
CA GLY A 440 4.21 17.04 -10.47
C GLY A 440 5.08 16.52 -9.32
N LEU A 441 5.53 17.39 -8.40
CA LEU A 441 6.26 16.95 -7.19
C LEU A 441 5.35 16.46 -6.07
N VAL A 442 4.05 16.76 -6.14
CA VAL A 442 3.06 16.41 -5.11
C VAL A 442 1.95 15.60 -5.77
N VAL A 443 1.45 14.62 -5.01
CA VAL A 443 0.29 13.79 -5.38
C VAL A 443 -0.66 13.71 -4.19
N ILE A 444 -1.95 13.53 -4.50
CA ILE A 444 -2.98 13.22 -3.52
C ILE A 444 -3.44 11.79 -3.74
N ASP A 445 -3.28 10.98 -2.71
CA ASP A 445 -3.80 9.62 -2.66
C ASP A 445 -5.32 9.68 -2.41
N LYS A 446 -6.12 9.03 -3.25
CA LYS A 446 -7.58 9.23 -3.30
C LYS A 446 -8.32 8.52 -2.16
N ASP A 447 -7.89 7.32 -1.79
CA ASP A 447 -8.56 6.52 -0.76
C ASP A 447 -8.12 6.91 0.65
N SER A 448 -6.86 7.36 0.79
CA SER A 448 -6.29 7.81 2.07
C SER A 448 -6.38 9.32 2.30
N GLU A 449 -6.70 10.11 1.27
CA GLU A 449 -6.75 11.60 1.27
C GLU A 449 -5.43 12.26 1.67
N ILE A 450 -4.33 11.51 1.61
CA ILE A 450 -3.00 11.96 1.99
C ILE A 450 -2.41 12.76 0.85
N ILE A 451 -1.96 13.98 1.16
CA ILE A 451 -1.12 14.78 0.27
C ILE A 451 0.35 14.53 0.60
N ARG A 452 1.13 14.13 -0.40
CA ARG A 452 2.53 13.75 -0.21
C ARG A 452 3.38 14.08 -1.43
N LEU A 453 4.70 14.01 -1.25
CA LEU A 453 5.62 14.04 -2.38
C LEU A 453 5.33 12.84 -3.31
N ALA A 454 5.44 13.08 -4.60
CA ALA A 454 5.27 12.07 -5.64
C ALA A 454 6.23 10.89 -5.46
N HIS A 455 7.44 11.15 -4.95
CA HIS A 455 8.45 10.13 -4.67
C HIS A 455 9.38 10.54 -3.51
N TYR A 456 9.86 9.57 -2.73
CA TYR A 456 10.74 9.81 -1.58
C TYR A 456 12.04 10.55 -1.94
N THR A 457 12.61 10.32 -3.13
CA THR A 457 13.80 11.07 -3.58
C THR A 457 13.61 12.58 -3.66
N ALA A 458 12.36 13.06 -3.74
CA ALA A 458 12.09 14.50 -3.62
C ALA A 458 12.36 14.99 -2.19
N GLN A 459 12.05 14.18 -1.17
CA GLN A 459 12.40 14.47 0.23
C GLN A 459 13.91 14.61 0.37
N GLU A 460 14.68 13.65 -0.17
CA GLU A 460 16.15 13.65 -0.14
C GLU A 460 16.69 14.92 -0.81
N TYR A 461 16.18 15.24 -2.01
CA TYR A 461 16.55 16.48 -2.73
C TYR A 461 16.29 17.74 -1.90
N PHE A 462 15.14 17.86 -1.25
CA PHE A 462 14.81 19.03 -0.44
C PHE A 462 15.62 19.08 0.86
N GLN A 463 15.89 17.94 1.49
CA GLN A 463 16.76 17.88 2.67
C GLN A 463 18.18 18.35 2.32
N ASP A 464 18.72 17.95 1.17
CA ASP A 464 20.04 18.39 0.74
C ASP A 464 20.09 19.88 0.36
N THR A 465 19.06 20.38 -0.33
CA THR A 465 19.08 21.72 -0.93
C THR A 465 18.51 22.82 -0.04
N TRP A 466 17.43 22.54 0.69
CA TRP A 466 16.71 23.55 1.49
C TRP A 466 17.27 23.64 2.91
N ILE A 467 17.50 22.50 3.56
CA ILE A 467 18.07 22.47 4.92
C ILE A 467 19.53 22.91 4.90
N GLY A 468 20.29 22.56 3.85
CA GLY A 468 21.67 23.01 3.66
C GLY A 468 21.81 24.52 3.40
N ALA A 469 20.83 25.14 2.74
CA ALA A 469 20.88 26.56 2.36
C ALA A 469 20.32 27.53 3.42
N TYR A 470 19.36 27.09 4.24
CA TYR A 470 18.66 27.95 5.21
C TYR A 470 18.76 27.45 6.65
N GLY A 471 19.26 26.23 6.90
CA GLY A 471 19.15 25.60 8.21
C GLY A 471 17.69 25.22 8.52
N LEU A 472 17.50 24.08 9.18
CA LEU A 472 16.16 23.59 9.59
C LEU A 472 15.36 24.65 10.36
N ASN A 473 16.03 25.52 11.13
CA ASN A 473 15.38 26.49 11.99
C ASN A 473 14.83 27.72 11.26
N ASP A 474 15.45 28.20 10.18
CA ASP A 474 14.96 29.41 9.50
C ASP A 474 13.90 29.08 8.46
N LEU A 475 13.93 27.91 7.81
CA LEU A 475 12.84 27.44 6.94
C LEU A 475 11.60 27.03 7.74
N ALA A 476 11.80 26.38 8.89
CA ALA A 476 10.73 26.09 9.83
C ALA A 476 10.13 27.40 10.39
N LYS A 477 10.94 28.36 10.84
CA LYS A 477 10.41 29.63 11.38
C LYS A 477 9.86 30.59 10.32
N ALA A 478 10.35 30.55 9.09
CA ALA A 478 9.90 31.47 8.03
C ALA A 478 8.67 30.98 7.26
N LEU A 479 8.37 29.68 7.26
CA LEU A 479 7.22 29.09 6.54
C LEU A 479 6.26 28.28 7.43
N LEU A 480 6.64 27.96 8.66
CA LEU A 480 5.74 27.41 9.67
C LEU A 480 5.43 28.55 10.63
N THR A 481 4.25 29.17 10.51
CA THR A 481 3.70 29.80 11.70
C THR A 481 3.51 28.69 12.73
N ASP A 482 4.04 28.84 13.94
CA ASP A 482 3.80 27.89 15.04
C ASP A 482 2.29 27.61 15.21
N GLN A 483 1.43 28.55 14.79
CA GLN A 483 -0.02 28.46 14.69
C GLN A 483 -0.54 27.44 13.66
N ALA A 484 0.05 27.33 12.46
CA ALA A 484 -0.38 26.34 11.46
C ALA A 484 -0.13 24.91 11.94
N MET A 485 0.97 24.67 12.66
CA MET A 485 1.23 23.36 13.27
C MET A 485 0.36 23.10 14.49
N GLU A 486 -0.05 24.13 15.24
CA GLU A 486 -1.00 24.01 16.35
C GLU A 486 -2.43 23.74 15.83
N ALA A 487 -2.82 24.32 14.69
CA ALA A 487 -4.07 24.02 13.98
C ALA A 487 -4.08 22.61 13.34
N ILE A 488 -2.91 22.09 12.92
CA ILE A 488 -2.73 20.68 12.49
C ILE A 488 -2.73 19.71 13.69
N ARG A 489 -2.50 20.19 14.91
CA ARG A 489 -2.49 19.41 16.16
C ARG A 489 -3.85 19.37 16.87
N ARG A 490 -4.65 20.42 16.79
CA ARG A 490 -6.04 20.48 17.26
C ARG A 490 -6.96 19.79 16.27
#